data_AF-A0A9X4PET7-F1
#
_entry.id   AF-A0A9X4PET7-F1
#
_cell.length_a   1.000
_cell.length_b   1.000
_cell.length_c   1.000
_cell.angle_alpha   90.00
_cell.angle_beta   90.00
_cell.angle_gamma   90.00
#
_symmetry.space_group_name_H-M   'P 1'
#
loop_
_entity.id
_entity.type
_entity.pdbx_description
1 polymer ?
#
loop_
_entity_poly.entity_id
_entity_poly.type
_entity_poly.pdbx_seq_one_letter_code
_entity_poly.pdbx_strand_id
1 'polypeptide(L)' 'MANANIAFSKETLQHFAKLVELTKQPSQELAEKLFRKAIDREIEDFLVSKISDERDVEGAEMIKSEDVDWDTLLSS' A
#
# COMPACT_ATOMS: atom_id res chain seq x y z
N MET A 1 -19.85 -13.30 4.38
CA MET A 1 -19.43 -11.95 4.79
C MET A 1 -18.70 -12.08 6.11
N ALA A 2 -17.45 -11.62 6.16
CA ALA A 2 -16.73 -11.46 7.43
C ALA A 2 -17.06 -10.07 7.97
N ASN A 3 -17.50 -9.96 9.22
CA ASN A 3 -17.75 -8.68 9.87
C ASN A 3 -16.55 -8.33 10.76
N ALA A 4 -16.01 -7.13 10.57
CA ALA A 4 -14.96 -6.56 11.40
C ALA A 4 -15.41 -5.18 11.88
N ASN A 5 -15.25 -4.91 13.18
CA ASN A 5 -15.50 -3.60 13.77
C ASN A 5 -14.17 -2.93 14.07
N ILE A 6 -13.87 -1.85 13.35
CA ILE A 6 -12.68 -1.02 13.56
C ILE A 6 -13.17 0.36 14.01
N ALA A 7 -12.62 0.84 15.13
CA ALA A 7 -12.92 2.16 15.63
C ALA A 7 -11.97 3.18 15.01
N PHE A 8 -12.52 4.29 14.50
CA PHE A 8 -11.76 5.43 14.01
C PHE A 8 -11.91 6.62 14.94
N SER A 9 -10.92 7.51 14.90
CA SER A 9 -11.05 8.81 15.55
C SER A 9 -12.23 9.58 14.96
N LYS A 10 -12.81 10.50 15.75
CA LYS A 10 -13.89 11.37 15.29
C LYS A 10 -13.48 12.17 14.05
N GLU A 11 -12.25 12.68 14.02
CA GLU A 11 -11.72 13.46 12.91
C GLU A 11 -11.65 12.63 11.63
N THR A 12 -11.10 11.42 11.69
CA THR A 12 -11.05 10.50 10.54
C THR A 12 -12.45 10.21 9.99
N LEU A 13 -13.43 9.96 10.86
CA LEU A 13 -14.81 9.74 10.43
C LEU A 13 -15.43 10.98 9.75
N GLN A 14 -15.12 12.19 10.24
CA GLN A 14 -15.60 13.42 9.61
C GLN A 14 -15.00 13.62 8.21
N HIS A 15 -13.71 13.34 8.02
CA HIS A 15 -13.09 13.39 6.70
C HIS A 15 -13.67 12.34 5.76
N PHE A 16 -13.89 11.13 6.25
CA PHE A 16 -14.51 10.07 5.48
C PHE A 16 -15.93 10.42 5.04
N ALA A 17 -16.75 10.98 5.94
CA ALA A 17 -18.11 11.44 5.62
C ALA A 17 -18.11 12.51 4.52
N LYS A 18 -17.22 13.51 4.60
CA LYS A 18 -17.06 14.51 3.53
C LYS A 18 -16.68 13.88 2.20
N LEU A 19 -15.81 12.86 2.22
CA LEU A 19 -15.41 12.17 1.00
C LEU A 19 -16.57 11.37 0.39
N VAL A 20 -17.40 10.74 1.21
CA VAL A 20 -18.64 10.09 0.78
C VAL A 20 -19.56 11.10 0.08
N GLU A 21 -19.78 12.27 0.68
CA GLU A 21 -20.62 13.33 0.09
C GLU A 21 -20.08 13.82 -1.27
N LEU A 22 -18.76 14.03 -1.37
CA LEU A 22 -18.12 14.50 -2.60
C LEU A 22 -18.16 13.46 -3.73
N THR A 23 -17.90 12.20 -3.40
CA THR A 23 -17.82 11.12 -4.39
C THR A 23 -19.19 10.52 -4.73
N LYS A 24 -20.20 10.75 -3.87
CA LYS A 24 -21.55 10.16 -3.95
C LYS A 24 -21.54 8.63 -4.00
N GLN A 25 -20.50 8.01 -3.43
CA GLN A 25 -20.37 6.55 -3.36
C GLN A 25 -20.97 6.01 -2.06
N PRO A 26 -21.49 4.76 -2.06
CA PRO A 26 -21.88 4.08 -0.82
C PRO A 26 -20.69 4.01 0.14
N SER A 27 -20.92 4.33 1.42
CA SER A 27 -19.86 4.39 2.43
C SER A 27 -19.09 3.08 2.56
N GLN A 28 -19.76 1.93 2.51
CA GLN A 28 -19.09 0.64 2.59
C GLN A 28 -18.18 0.38 1.37
N GLU A 29 -18.68 0.63 0.16
CA GLU A 29 -17.91 0.41 -1.07
C GLU A 29 -16.68 1.33 -1.13
N LEU A 30 -16.85 2.60 -0.74
CA LEU A 30 -15.74 3.55 -0.66
C LEU A 30 -14.71 3.12 0.39
N ALA A 31 -15.15 2.67 1.57
CA ALA A 31 -14.27 2.18 2.62
C ALA A 31 -13.47 0.97 2.14
N GLU A 32 -14.12 -0.05 1.57
CA GLU A 32 -13.45 -1.25 1.05
C GLU A 32 -12.41 -0.91 -0.03
N LYS A 33 -12.75 -0.01 -0.95
CA LYS A 33 -11.82 0.46 -1.98
C LYS A 33 -10.60 1.15 -1.37
N LEU A 34 -10.80 2.01 -0.38
CA LEU A 34 -9.70 2.73 0.27
C LEU A 34 -8.83 1.79 1.11
N PHE A 35 -9.43 0.87 1.87
CA PHE A 35 -8.69 -0.13 2.66
C PHE A 35 -7.83 -1.02 1.79
N ARG A 36 -8.37 -1.55 0.67
CA ARG A 36 -7.58 -2.35 -0.27
C ARG A 36 -6.38 -1.57 -0.79
N LYS A 37 -6.58 -0.32 -1.25
CA LYS A 37 -5.48 0.52 -1.73
C LYS A 37 -4.44 0.83 -0.65
N ALA A 38 -4.86 1.00 0.60
CA ALA A 38 -3.95 1.24 1.71
C ALA A 38 -3.13 -0.03 2.02
N ILE A 39 -3.76 -1.21 2.03
CA ILE A 39 -3.08 -2.49 2.22
C ILE A 39 -2.05 -2.74 1.12
N ASP A 40 -2.43 -2.54 -0.15
CA ASP A 40 -1.52 -2.77 -1.29
C ASP A 40 -0.27 -1.89 -1.18
N ARG A 41 -0.44 -0.61 -0.80
CA ARG A 41 0.68 0.33 -0.58
C ARG A 41 1.54 -0.04 0.61
N GLU A 42 0.93 -0.44 1.72
CA GLU A 42 1.69 -0.83 2.92
C GLU A 42 2.51 -2.11 2.67
N ILE A 43 1.97 -3.05 1.89
CA ILE A 43 2.70 -4.24 1.44
C ILE A 43 3.87 -3.84 0.54
N GLU A 44 3.64 -2.95 -0.44
CA GLU A 44 4.69 -2.45 -1.32
C GLU A 44 5.82 -1.79 -0.53
N ASP A 45 5.49 -0.85 0.36
CA ASP A 45 6.46 -0.15 1.22
C ASP A 45 7.24 -1.14 2.11
N PHE A 46 6.55 -2.13 2.69
CA PHE A 46 7.20 -3.18 3.49
C PHE A 46 8.19 -4.01 2.66
N LEU A 47 7.81 -4.43 1.44
CA LEU A 47 8.66 -5.20 0.55
C LEU A 47 9.88 -4.38 0.08
N VAL A 48 9.69 -3.10 -0.23
CA VAL A 48 10.78 -2.19 -0.61
C VAL A 48 11.76 -2.01 0.56
N SER A 49 11.26 -1.83 1.78
CA SER A 49 12.11 -1.74 2.99
C SER A 49 12.92 -3.02 3.17
N LYS A 50 12.28 -4.19 3.06
CA LYS A 50 12.92 -5.50 3.16
C LYS A 50 14.06 -5.67 2.15
N ILE A 51 13.81 -5.36 0.88
CA ILE A 51 14.82 -5.45 -0.18
C ILE A 51 15.97 -4.47 0.07
N SER A 52 15.67 -3.28 0.58
CA SER A 52 16.69 -2.27 0.90
C SER A 52 17.58 -2.72 2.06
N ASP A 53 16.99 -3.27 3.13
CA ASP A 53 17.72 -3.80 4.28
C ASP A 53 18.60 -5.00 3.91
N GLU A 54 18.14 -5.86 2.98
CA GLU A 54 18.91 -7.00 2.47
C GLU A 54 20.08 -6.58 1.57
N ARG A 55 20.02 -5.39 0.97
CA ARG A 55 21.07 -4.83 0.10
C ARG A 55 22.05 -3.92 0.84
N ASP A 56 21.66 -3.35 1.97
CA ASP A 56 22.51 -2.51 2.83
C ASP A 56 23.28 -3.35 3.86
N VAL A 57 23.95 -4.41 3.39
CA VAL A 57 24.83 -5.25 4.21
C VAL A 57 26.30 -4.99 3.88
N GLU A 58 27.17 -4.99 4.89
CA GLU A 58 28.61 -4.74 4.72
C GLU A 58 29.22 -5.82 3.80
N GLY A 59 29.66 -5.40 2.60
CA GLY A 59 30.18 -6.30 1.55
C GLY A 59 29.19 -6.62 0.43
N ALA A 60 27.97 -6.07 0.45
CA ALA A 60 27.06 -6.15 -0.69
C ALA A 60 27.65 -5.45 -1.93
N GLU A 61 27.57 -6.12 -3.08
CA GLU A 61 27.97 -5.52 -4.35
C GLU A 61 26.92 -4.47 -4.76
N MET A 62 27.39 -3.25 -5.02
CA MET A 62 26.54 -2.16 -5.53
C MET A 62 26.18 -2.44 -6.98
N ILE A 63 25.06 -3.13 -7.21
CA ILE A 63 24.52 -3.40 -8.54
C ILE A 63 23.75 -2.16 -9.02
N LYS A 64 24.10 -1.60 -10.17
CA LYS A 64 23.36 -0.49 -10.77
C LYS A 64 22.09 -1.01 -11.44
N SER A 65 21.10 -0.14 -11.60
CA SER A 65 19.87 -0.47 -12.34
C SER A 65 20.14 -0.97 -13.76
N GLU A 66 21.26 -0.57 -14.36
CA GLU A 66 21.72 -0.97 -15.70
C GLU A 66 22.19 -2.43 -15.77
N ASP A 67 22.64 -2.98 -14.64
CA ASP A 67 23.15 -4.34 -14.52
C ASP A 67 22.02 -5.36 -14.29
N VAL A 68 20.78 -4.88 -14.08
CA VAL A 68 19.60 -5.69 -13.82
C VAL A 68 18.78 -5.82 -15.10
N ASP A 69 18.57 -7.07 -15.56
CA ASP A 69 17.64 -7.36 -16.65
C ASP A 69 16.19 -7.33 -16.14
N TRP A 70 15.58 -6.14 -16.25
CA TRP A 70 14.21 -5.89 -15.81
C TRP A 70 13.15 -6.59 -16.64
N ASP A 71 13.40 -6.83 -17.94
CA ASP A 71 12.44 -7.51 -18.82
C ASP A 71 12.27 -8.96 -18.39
N THR A 72 13.36 -9.61 -17.97
CA THR A 72 13.33 -10.96 -17.40
C THR A 72 12.65 -11.00 -16.03
N LEU A 73 12.84 -9.98 -15.18
CA LEU A 73 12.24 -9.97 -13.84
C LEU A 73 10.74 -9.60 -13.82
N LEU A 74 10.27 -8.78 -14.76
CA LEU A 74 8.90 -8.25 -14.78
C LEU A 74 7.97 -9.02 -15.73
N SER A 75 8.45 -10.07 -16.38
CA SER A 75 7.67 -10.87 -17.34
C SER A 75 6.78 -11.97 -16.72
N SER A 76 6.58 -11.95 -15.39
CA SER A 76 5.69 -12.88 -14.66
C SER A 76 4.23 -12.44 -14.61
#